data_AF-A0A925KUZ2-F1
#
_entry.id   AF-A0A925KUZ2-F1
#
_cell.length_a   1.000
_cell.length_b   1.000
_cell.length_c   1.000
_cell.angle_alpha   90.00
_cell.angle_beta   90.00
_cell.angle_gamma   90.00
#
_symmetry.space_group_name_H-M   'P 1'
#
loop_
_entity.id
_entity.type
_entity.pdbx_description
1 polymer ?
#
loop_
_entity_poly.entity_id
_entity_poly.type
_entity_poly.pdbx_seq_one_letter_code
_entity_poly.pdbx_strand_id
1 'polypeptide(L)'
;MRFTIFMLLLIPTLSQAQVNRSAKELASEKIQEYVTVKLFKDMPYKAVSYGELKSYGDKKSDISWYIAHKFEVVVSETVTDKRNVVRKPYNFIFFLDDKMKVVKAETSYMN
;
A
#
# COMPACT_ATOMS: atom_id res chain seq x y z
N MET A 1 6.09 -45.76 13.67
CA MET A 1 5.26 -44.61 14.11
C MET A 1 6.11 -43.54 14.80
N ARG A 2 7.08 -42.91 14.11
CA ARG A 2 7.88 -41.80 14.65
C ARG A 2 7.92 -40.55 13.75
N PHE A 3 7.38 -40.64 12.52
CA PHE A 3 7.41 -39.56 11.53
C PHE A 3 6.17 -38.66 11.52
N THR A 4 5.09 -39.02 12.23
CA THR A 4 3.84 -38.24 12.25
C THR A 4 3.88 -37.01 13.14
N ILE A 5 4.84 -36.91 14.07
CA ILE A 5 4.90 -35.79 15.02
C ILE A 5 5.57 -34.54 14.40
N PHE A 6 6.45 -34.71 13.42
CA PHE A 6 7.16 -33.58 12.79
C PHE A 6 6.28 -32.75 11.84
N MET A 7 5.20 -33.31 11.30
CA MET A 7 4.33 -32.62 10.34
C MET A 7 3.38 -31.61 11.00
N LEU A 8 3.08 -31.76 12.29
CA LEU A 8 2.15 -30.88 13.02
C LEU A 8 2.76 -29.55 13.47
N LEU A 9 4.09 -29.41 13.47
CA LEU A 9 4.78 -28.18 13.91
C LEU A 9 4.87 -27.10 12.81
N LEU A 10 4.58 -27.41 11.55
CA LEU A 10 4.67 -26.48 10.42
C LEU A 10 3.35 -25.79 10.04
N ILE A 11 2.22 -26.20 10.63
CA ILE A 11 0.89 -25.65 10.32
C ILE A 11 0.66 -24.22 10.85
N PRO A 12 1.19 -23.78 12.03
CA PRO A 12 0.84 -22.46 12.55
C PRO A 12 1.51 -21.29 11.81
N THR A 13 2.62 -21.52 11.08
CA THR A 13 3.32 -20.44 10.37
C THR A 13 2.61 -20.02 9.07
N LEU A 14 1.92 -20.95 8.40
CA LEU A 14 1.17 -20.65 7.18
C LEU A 14 -0.03 -19.73 7.44
N SER A 15 -0.67 -19.87 8.60
CA SER A 15 -1.85 -19.09 8.96
C SER A 15 -1.55 -17.60 9.12
N GLN A 16 -0.43 -17.26 9.78
CA GLN A 16 -0.01 -15.87 9.99
C GLN A 16 0.39 -15.17 8.66
N ALA A 17 1.07 -15.91 7.76
CA ALA A 17 1.43 -15.39 6.44
C ALA A 17 0.20 -15.12 5.56
N GLN A 18 -0.82 -16.00 5.62
CA GLN A 18 -2.06 -15.85 4.86
C GLN A 18 -2.89 -14.65 5.36
N VAL A 19 -2.95 -14.42 6.67
CA VAL A 19 -3.64 -13.26 7.26
C VAL A 19 -2.95 -11.96 6.85
N ASN A 20 -1.62 -11.89 6.92
CA ASN A 20 -0.87 -10.69 6.49
C ASN A 20 -1.03 -10.40 5.00
N ARG A 21 -1.11 -11.43 4.15
CA ARG A 21 -1.38 -11.25 2.73
C ARG A 21 -2.77 -10.64 2.48
N SER A 22 -3.79 -11.17 3.15
CA SER A 22 -5.17 -10.69 3.02
C SER A 22 -5.30 -9.24 3.50
N ALA A 23 -4.66 -8.90 4.62
CA ALA A 23 -4.61 -7.54 5.16
C ALA A 23 -3.92 -6.57 4.19
N LYS A 24 -2.81 -6.99 3.58
CA LYS A 24 -2.09 -6.20 2.57
C LYS A 24 -2.93 -5.96 1.32
N GLU A 25 -3.65 -6.96 0.84
CA GLU A 25 -4.52 -6.83 -0.33
C GLU A 25 -5.63 -5.80 -0.06
N LEU A 26 -6.31 -5.90 1.09
CA LEU A 26 -7.31 -4.92 1.51
C LEU A 26 -6.73 -3.50 1.65
N ALA A 27 -5.56 -3.36 2.26
CA ALA A 27 -4.87 -2.07 2.37
C ALA A 27 -4.54 -1.50 0.99
N SER A 28 -4.12 -2.34 0.04
CA SER A 28 -3.78 -1.93 -1.32
C SER A 28 -5.01 -1.39 -2.07
N GLU A 29 -6.16 -2.04 -1.92
CA GLU A 29 -7.44 -1.56 -2.48
C GLU A 29 -7.83 -0.20 -1.90
N LYS A 30 -7.71 -0.03 -0.58
CA LYS A 30 -8.05 1.23 0.11
C LYS A 30 -7.11 2.37 -0.26
N ILE A 31 -5.84 2.06 -0.48
CA ILE A 31 -4.86 3.05 -0.97
C ILE A 31 -5.15 3.42 -2.41
N GLN A 32 -5.44 2.45 -3.27
CA GLN A 32 -5.82 2.75 -4.65
C GLN A 32 -7.04 3.67 -4.70
N GLU A 33 -8.09 3.36 -3.93
CA GLU A 33 -9.28 4.20 -3.79
C GLU A 33 -8.91 5.61 -3.31
N TYR A 34 -8.08 5.72 -2.28
CA TYR A 34 -7.63 7.02 -1.76
C TYR A 34 -6.85 7.83 -2.82
N VAL A 35 -5.95 7.18 -3.56
CA VAL A 35 -5.12 7.83 -4.57
C VAL A 35 -6.00 8.34 -5.72
N THR A 36 -6.91 7.52 -6.25
CA THR A 36 -7.72 7.89 -7.42
C THR A 36 -8.89 8.82 -7.08
N VAL A 37 -9.36 8.84 -5.83
CA VAL A 37 -10.49 9.69 -5.42
C VAL A 37 -10.01 11.01 -4.80
N LYS A 38 -8.95 10.99 -3.99
CA LYS A 38 -8.52 12.17 -3.19
C LYS A 38 -7.25 12.84 -3.69
N LEU A 39 -6.21 12.08 -4.02
CA LEU A 39 -4.90 12.68 -4.37
C LEU A 39 -4.80 13.07 -5.85
N PHE A 40 -5.19 12.15 -6.74
CA PHE A 40 -5.01 12.29 -8.18
C PHE A 40 -6.31 12.00 -8.92
N LYS A 41 -7.36 12.75 -8.56
CA LYS A 41 -8.68 12.60 -9.14
C LYS A 41 -8.65 12.69 -10.66
N ASP A 42 -9.34 11.78 -11.32
CA ASP A 42 -9.49 11.70 -12.78
C ASP A 42 -8.17 11.52 -13.56
N MET A 43 -7.06 11.24 -12.88
CA MET A 43 -5.79 10.94 -13.53
C MET A 43 -5.53 9.42 -13.55
N PRO A 44 -5.05 8.87 -14.68
CA PRO A 44 -4.69 7.47 -14.76
C PRO A 44 -3.58 7.12 -13.77
N TYR A 45 -3.91 6.21 -12.85
CA TYR A 45 -3.04 5.72 -11.80
C TYR A 45 -2.50 4.33 -12.15
N LYS A 46 -1.21 4.11 -11.89
CA LYS A 46 -0.58 2.80 -11.99
C LYS A 46 0.26 2.51 -10.76
N ALA A 47 -0.11 1.47 -10.02
CA ALA A 47 0.71 0.97 -8.92
C ALA A 47 2.05 0.40 -9.46
N VAL A 48 3.16 0.83 -8.87
CA VAL A 48 4.49 0.27 -9.14
C VAL A 48 4.84 -0.77 -8.10
N SER A 49 4.67 -0.45 -6.82
CA SER A 49 4.87 -1.42 -5.74
C SER A 49 4.14 -1.02 -4.47
N TYR A 50 3.41 -1.98 -3.89
CA TYR A 50 2.97 -1.92 -2.49
C TYR A 50 4.02 -2.61 -1.62
N GLY A 51 4.62 -1.87 -0.68
CA GLY A 51 5.60 -2.36 0.27
C GLY A 51 5.04 -3.37 1.27
N GLU A 52 5.70 -3.50 2.41
CA GLU A 52 5.20 -4.32 3.51
C GLU A 52 4.23 -3.52 4.38
N LEU A 53 3.14 -4.17 4.78
CA LEU A 53 2.23 -3.63 5.78
C LEU A 53 2.86 -3.84 7.16
N LYS A 54 3.08 -2.75 7.88
CA LYS A 54 3.75 -2.76 9.19
C LYS A 54 2.85 -2.15 10.24
N SER A 55 2.89 -2.69 11.46
CA SER A 55 2.15 -2.11 12.59
C SER A 55 2.77 -0.79 13.02
N TYR A 56 1.92 0.17 13.35
CA TYR A 56 2.32 1.44 13.94
C TYR A 56 2.45 1.25 15.45
N GLY A 57 3.62 1.57 16.01
CA GLY A 57 3.96 1.23 17.39
C GLY A 57 3.37 2.15 18.46
N ASP A 58 2.79 3.29 18.07
CA ASP A 58 2.26 4.27 19.01
C ASP A 58 0.79 4.00 19.34
N LYS A 59 0.54 3.63 20.60
CA LYS A 59 -0.81 3.30 21.11
C LYS A 59 -1.72 4.50 21.32
N LYS A 60 -1.20 5.73 21.26
CA LYS A 60 -2.01 6.97 21.41
C LYS A 60 -2.49 7.54 20.08
N SER A 61 -2.12 6.92 18.97
CA SER A 61 -2.48 7.36 17.62
C SER A 61 -3.69 6.56 17.11
N ASP A 62 -4.55 7.21 16.31
CA ASP A 62 -5.60 6.54 15.54
C ASP A 62 -5.03 5.65 14.41
N ILE A 63 -3.71 5.69 14.21
CA ILE A 63 -2.98 4.92 13.20
C ILE A 63 -2.58 3.57 13.79
N SER A 64 -3.03 2.50 13.15
CA SER A 64 -2.66 1.12 13.50
C SER A 64 -1.62 0.53 12.56
N TRP A 65 -1.57 0.99 11.31
CA TRP A 65 -0.70 0.41 10.28
C TRP A 65 -0.07 1.48 9.41
N TYR A 66 1.04 1.13 8.75
CA TYR A 66 1.58 1.91 7.66
C TYR A 66 2.15 1.03 6.55
N ILE A 67 2.14 1.55 5.33
CA ILE A 67 2.69 0.89 4.15
C ILE A 67 3.31 1.93 3.21
N ALA A 68 4.54 1.68 2.79
CA ALA A 68 5.18 2.45 1.74
C ALA A 68 4.63 2.01 0.38
N HIS A 69 4.30 2.98 -0.46
CA HIS A 69 3.68 2.73 -1.75
C HIS A 69 4.31 3.62 -2.83
N LYS A 70 4.67 2.99 -3.95
CA LYS A 70 5.22 3.64 -5.13
C LYS A 70 4.24 3.52 -6.27
N PHE A 71 3.96 4.62 -6.95
CA PHE A 71 3.02 4.64 -8.07
C PHE A 71 3.37 5.71 -9.09
N GLU A 72 2.83 5.56 -10.29
CA GLU A 72 2.91 6.54 -11.36
C GLU A 72 1.54 7.12 -11.64
N VAL A 73 1.50 8.41 -11.95
CA VAL A 73 0.31 9.08 -12.45
C VAL A 73 0.61 9.66 -13.83
N VAL A 74 -0.34 9.50 -14.74
CA VAL A 74 -0.25 10.07 -16.09
C VAL A 74 -0.78 11.50 -16.07
N VAL A 75 0.08 12.46 -16.38
CA VAL A 75 -0.27 13.87 -16.51
C VAL A 75 -0.16 14.25 -17.98
N SER A 76 -1.22 14.81 -18.55
CA SER A 76 -1.15 15.41 -19.88
C SER A 76 -0.67 16.85 -19.76
N GLU A 77 0.53 17.12 -20.25
CA GLU A 77 1.09 18.47 -20.33
C GLU A 77 0.97 18.97 -21.76
N THR A 78 0.37 20.14 -21.94
CA THR A 78 0.34 20.81 -23.25
C THR A 78 1.57 21.68 -23.36
N VAL A 79 2.54 21.26 -24.17
CA VAL A 79 3.71 22.09 -24.49
C VAL A 79 3.60 22.43 -25.96
N THR A 80 3.35 23.72 -26.24
CA THR A 80 3.46 24.33 -27.58
C THR A 80 2.74 23.51 -28.68
N ASP A 81 1.42 23.43 -28.61
CA ASP A 81 0.52 22.72 -29.54
C ASP A 81 0.61 21.18 -29.60
N LYS A 82 1.46 20.54 -28.80
CA LYS A 82 1.50 19.07 -28.68
C LYS A 82 1.10 18.62 -27.29
N ARG A 83 0.10 17.72 -27.22
CA ARG A 83 -0.30 17.04 -25.99
C ARG A 83 0.73 15.95 -25.68
N ASN A 84 1.63 16.22 -24.74
CA ASN A 84 2.57 15.23 -24.24
C ASN A 84 1.96 14.49 -23.06
N VAL A 85 2.03 13.16 -23.11
CA VAL A 85 1.61 12.26 -22.03
C VAL A 85 2.84 11.93 -21.20
N VAL A 86 2.96 12.55 -20.02
CA VAL A 86 4.11 12.37 -19.12
C VAL A 86 3.69 11.49 -17.95
N ARG A 87 4.53 10.51 -17.60
CA ARG A 87 4.35 9.69 -16.39
C ARG A 87 5.19 10.26 -15.27
N LYS A 88 4.56 10.61 -14.15
CA LYS A 88 5.26 11.14 -12.97
C LYS A 88 5.25 10.09 -11.85
N PRO A 89 6.43 9.66 -11.36
CA PRO A 89 6.51 8.73 -10.24
C PRO A 89 6.30 9.47 -8.90
N TYR A 90 5.64 8.79 -7.97
CA TYR A 90 5.36 9.25 -6.62
C TYR A 90 5.68 8.15 -5.61
N ASN A 91 6.21 8.57 -4.46
CA ASN A 91 6.49 7.70 -3.33
C ASN A 91 5.78 8.26 -2.10
N PHE A 92 4.91 7.46 -1.50
CA PHE A 92 4.15 7.85 -0.32
C PHE A 92 4.23 6.78 0.76
N ILE A 93 4.11 7.20 2.01
CA ILE A 93 3.78 6.33 3.14
C ILE A 93 2.31 6.59 3.47
N PHE A 94 1.50 5.53 3.39
CA PHE A 94 0.09 5.56 3.78
C PHE A 94 -0.05 5.00 5.18
N PHE A 95 -0.72 5.75 6.04
CA PHE A 95 -1.03 5.38 7.42
C PHE A 95 -2.51 5.00 7.50
N LEU A 96 -2.79 3.82 8.06
CA LEU A 96 -4.12 3.24 8.11
C LEU A 96 -4.60 3.01 9.55
N ASP A 97 -5.90 3.11 9.75
CA ASP A 97 -6.57 2.75 11.01
C ASP A 97 -6.70 1.22 11.16
N ASP A 98 -7.31 0.77 12.26
CA ASP A 98 -7.60 -0.63 12.56
C ASP A 98 -8.50 -1.31 11.52
N LYS A 99 -9.27 -0.53 10.76
CA LYS A 99 -10.20 -0.95 9.70
C LYS A 99 -9.61 -0.80 8.29
N MET A 100 -8.29 -0.62 8.17
CA MET A 100 -7.57 -0.43 6.90
C MET A 100 -8.02 0.79 6.09
N LYS A 101 -8.59 1.81 6.73
CA LYS A 101 -8.87 3.09 6.08
C LYS A 101 -7.65 3.99 6.15
N VAL A 102 -7.34 4.66 5.04
CA VAL A 102 -6.25 5.64 5.00
C VAL A 102 -6.61 6.87 5.84
N VAL A 103 -5.87 7.09 6.92
CA VAL A 103 -5.99 8.23 7.82
C VAL A 103 -5.11 9.39 7.32
N LYS A 104 -3.89 9.08 6.89
CA LYS A 104 -2.89 10.05 6.45
C LYS A 104 -2.03 9.48 5.33
N ALA A 105 -1.55 10.35 4.45
CA ALA A 105 -0.54 10.03 3.45
C ALA A 105 0.58 11.06 3.52
N GLU A 106 1.83 10.62 3.52
CA GLU A 106 3.01 11.48 3.54
C GLU A 106 3.92 11.16 2.36
N THR A 107 4.51 12.19 1.74
CA THR A 107 5.53 11.99 0.71
C THR A 107 6.77 11.38 1.35
N SER A 108 7.21 10.24 0.84
CA SER A 108 8.48 9.64 1.24
C SER A 108 9.60 10.28 0.42
N TYR A 109 10.41 11.13 1.06
CA TYR A 109 11.69 11.54 0.50
C TYR A 109 12.65 10.35 0.65
N MET A 110 12.83 9.56 -0.40
CA MET A 110 14.00 8.69 -0.48
C MET A 110 15.21 9.60 -0.63
N ASN A 111 16.00 9.73 0.44
CA ASN A 111 17.37 10.18 0.36
C ASN A 111 18.25 9.02 -0.12
#